data_AF-A0A1Z4KP48-F1
#
_entry.id   AF-A0A1Z4KP48-F1
#
_cell.length_a   1.000
_cell.length_b   1.000
_cell.length_c   1.000
_cell.angle_alpha   90.00
_cell.angle_beta   90.00
_cell.angle_gamma   90.00
#
_symmetry.space_group_name_H-M   'P 1'
#
loop_
_entity.id
_entity.type
_entity.pdbx_description
1 polymer ?
#
loop_
_entity_poly.entity_id
_entity_poly.type
_entity_poly.pdbx_seq_one_letter_code
_entity_poly.pdbx_strand_id
1 'polypeptide(L)' 'MSHELFMNLSDEQQAVVKGGYGTDFQVDFTFYEAKQNVLNGTTSSGPNGSTAASNGTSTEVKTAGLAFLALGAEDILSIA' A
#
# COMPACT_ATOMS: atom_id res chain seq x y z
N MET A 1 38.27 -16.75 -22.28
CA MET A 1 37.52 -16.11 -21.19
C MET A 1 36.09 -16.63 -21.24
N SER A 2 35.83 -17.72 -20.52
CA SER A 2 34.50 -18.34 -20.41
C SER A 2 33.65 -17.45 -19.51
N HIS A 3 32.52 -16.93 -20.00
CA HIS A 3 31.52 -16.30 -19.16
C HIS A 3 30.71 -17.44 -18.52
N GLU A 4 30.99 -17.78 -17.27
CA GLU A 4 30.19 -18.76 -16.54
C GLU A 4 28.80 -18.17 -16.28
N LEU A 5 27.83 -18.64 -17.06
CA LEU A 5 26.44 -18.18 -17.01
C LEU A 5 25.68 -18.74 -15.78
N PHE A 6 26.24 -19.76 -15.12
CA PHE A 6 25.64 -20.41 -13.95
C PHE A 6 26.71 -20.72 -12.90
N MET A 7 26.60 -20.09 -11.73
CA MET A 7 27.39 -20.44 -10.54
C MET A 7 26.63 -21.45 -9.69
N ASN A 8 27.33 -22.50 -9.25
CA ASN A 8 26.81 -23.36 -8.19
C ASN A 8 26.83 -22.60 -6.87
N LEU A 9 25.66 -22.30 -6.34
CA LEU A 9 25.47 -21.66 -5.04
C LEU A 9 25.39 -22.72 -3.94
N SER A 10 25.96 -22.45 -2.77
CA SER A 10 25.72 -23.27 -1.57
C SER A 10 24.25 -23.23 -1.15
N ASP A 11 23.80 -24.18 -0.34
CA ASP A 11 22.41 -24.23 0.12
C ASP A 11 22.00 -22.94 0.86
N GLU A 12 22.92 -22.34 1.63
CA GLU A 12 22.72 -21.07 2.30
C GLU A 12 22.60 -19.91 1.31
N GLN A 13 23.40 -19.91 0.24
CA GLN A 13 23.35 -18.87 -0.78
C GLN A 13 22.09 -19.00 -1.65
N GLN A 14 21.65 -20.22 -1.95
CA GLN A 14 20.38 -20.47 -2.64
C GLN A 14 19.19 -20.03 -1.79
N ALA A 15 19.24 -20.27 -0.48
CA ALA A 15 18.20 -19.81 0.44
C ALA A 15 18.09 -18.28 0.42
N VAL A 16 19.21 -17.55 0.42
CA VAL A 16 19.19 -16.08 0.33
C VAL A 16 18.60 -15.57 -0.99
N VAL A 17 18.93 -16.20 -2.12
CA VAL A 17 18.38 -15.82 -3.44
C VAL A 17 16.88 -16.10 -3.54
N LYS A 18 16.39 -17.15 -2.86
CA LYS A 18 14.96 -17.48 -2.77
C LYS A 18 14.18 -16.62 -1.75
N GLY A 19 14.81 -15.64 -1.11
CA GLY A 19 14.17 -14.77 -0.12
C GLY A 19 14.28 -15.25 1.34
N GLY A 20 15.05 -16.30 1.60
CA GLY A 20 15.29 -16.89 2.92
C GLY A 20 14.83 -18.35 3.04
N TYR A 21 15.10 -18.98 4.18
CA TYR A 21 14.61 -20.33 4.50
C TYR A 21 13.11 -20.26 4.84
N GLY A 22 12.25 -20.85 4.01
CA GLY A 22 10.82 -21.03 4.31
C GLY A 22 9.88 -19.89 3.88
N THR A 23 10.30 -18.99 2.98
CA THR A 23 9.44 -17.90 2.47
C THR A 23 9.18 -18.09 0.96
N ASP A 24 8.19 -18.91 0.63
CA ASP A 24 7.77 -19.21 -0.76
C ASP A 24 6.87 -18.11 -1.35
N PHE A 25 6.22 -17.32 -0.48
CA PHE A 25 5.41 -16.17 -0.85
C PHE A 25 5.44 -15.07 0.22
N GLN A 26 5.18 -13.85 -0.22
CA GLN A 26 5.02 -12.64 0.57
C GLN A 26 3.71 -11.97 0.14
N VAL A 27 2.92 -11.53 1.12
CA VAL A 27 1.69 -10.76 0.88
C VAL A 27 1.75 -9.50 1.73
N ASP A 28 1.89 -8.36 1.08
CA ASP A 28 1.79 -7.04 1.64
C ASP A 28 0.36 -6.53 1.48
N PHE A 29 -0.15 -5.83 2.48
CA PHE A 29 -1.46 -5.19 2.46
C PHE A 29 -1.33 -3.73 2.89
N THR A 30 -2.13 -2.86 2.29
CA THR A 30 -2.23 -1.43 2.58
C THR A 30 -3.75 -1.13 2.48
N PHE A 31 -4.32 -0.16 3.25
CA PHE A 31 -5.78 0.15 3.31
C PHE A 31 -6.24 1.61 2.97
N TYR A 32 -7.08 1.88 1.94
CA TYR A 32 -7.50 3.23 1.45
C TYR A 32 -8.89 3.61 1.98
N GLU A 33 -9.04 4.82 2.49
CA GLU A 33 -10.27 5.42 3.01
C GLU A 33 -10.12 6.93 3.04
N ALA A 34 -10.85 7.66 2.20
CA ALA A 34 -10.91 9.11 2.28
C ALA A 34 -12.21 9.56 2.96
N LYS A 35 -12.11 10.45 3.95
CA LYS A 35 -13.25 11.13 4.58
C LYS A 35 -13.19 12.61 4.28
N GLN A 36 -14.32 13.23 4.00
CA GLN A 36 -14.39 14.68 3.80
C GLN A 36 -15.46 15.23 4.72
N ASN A 37 -15.14 16.31 5.42
CA ASN A 37 -16.06 17.06 6.25
C ASN A 37 -16.24 18.45 5.65
N VAL A 38 -17.49 18.87 5.48
CA VAL A 38 -17.84 20.20 4.95
C VAL A 38 -18.70 20.89 5.98
N LEU A 39 -18.21 22.01 6.52
CA LEU A 39 -18.92 22.83 7.49
C LEU A 39 -19.28 24.15 6.84
N ASN A 40 -20.59 24.41 6.74
CA ASN A 40 -21.12 25.68 6.28
C ASN A 40 -21.87 26.32 7.44
N GLY A 41 -21.54 27.56 7.77
CA GLY A 41 -22.13 28.29 8.89
C GLY A 41 -22.42 29.73 8.53
N THR A 42 -23.54 30.24 9.02
CA THR A 42 -23.89 31.65 8.91
C THR A 42 -24.10 32.22 10.31
N THR A 43 -23.54 33.40 10.58
CA THR A 43 -23.78 34.12 11.83
C THR A 43 -24.35 35.50 11.54
N SER A 44 -25.23 35.98 12.41
CA SER A 44 -25.85 37.30 12.32
C SER A 44 -25.84 37.98 13.68
N SER A 45 -25.47 39.26 13.73
CA SER A 45 -25.37 40.02 14.98
C SER A 45 -26.64 40.81 15.35
N GLY A 46 -27.78 40.56 14.69
CA GLY A 46 -29.09 41.16 15.01
C GLY A 46 -29.47 42.40 14.17
N PRO A 47 -30.52 43.14 14.55
CA PRO A 47 -31.05 44.28 13.79
C PRO A 47 -30.00 45.39 13.58
N ASN A 48 -29.87 45.90 12.35
CA ASN A 48 -28.81 46.83 11.90
C ASN A 48 -27.37 46.29 12.04
N GLY A 49 -27.20 45.00 12.35
CA GLY A 49 -25.92 44.33 12.44
C GLY A 49 -25.46 43.71 11.12
N SER A 50 -24.32 43.04 11.16
CA SER A 50 -23.72 42.38 10.00
C SER A 50 -24.06 40.89 9.96
N THR A 51 -24.09 40.34 8.75
CA THR A 51 -24.19 38.90 8.52
C THR A 51 -22.87 38.41 7.94
N ALA A 52 -22.36 37.28 8.43
CA ALA A 52 -21.18 36.63 7.88
C ALA A 52 -21.47 35.17 7.58
N ALA A 53 -20.99 34.70 6.43
CA ALA A 53 -21.00 33.31 6.04
C ALA A 53 -19.57 32.77 6.08
N SER A 54 -19.41 31.56 6.59
CA SER A 54 -18.15 30.84 6.62
C SER A 54 -18.36 29.44 6.05
N ASN A 55 -17.40 29.01 5.23
CA ASN A 55 -17.34 27.66 4.70
C ASN A 55 -15.97 27.10 5.03
N GLY A 56 -15.95 25.89 5.58
CA GLY A 56 -14.75 25.15 5.91
C GLY A 56 -14.84 23.74 5.34
N THR A 57 -13.74 23.27 4.79
CA THR A 57 -13.62 21.89 4.30
C THR A 57 -12.43 21.23 4.97
N SER A 58 -12.62 20.00 5.44
CA SER A 58 -11.56 19.13 5.95
C SER A 58 -11.58 17.83 5.16
N THR A 59 -10.40 17.28 4.88
CA THR A 59 -10.27 16.02 4.15
C THR A 59 -9.24 15.16 4.86
N GLU A 60 -9.63 13.92 5.12
CA GLU A 60 -8.83 12.83 5.64
C GLU A 60 -8.66 11.83 4.51
N VAL A 61 -7.45 11.32 4.29
CA VAL A 61 -7.17 10.25 3.32
C VAL A 61 -6.36 9.18 4.03
N LYS A 62 -6.79 7.93 3.89
CA LYS A 62 -6.15 6.67 4.27
C LYS A 62 -5.90 5.95 2.95
N THR A 63 -4.84 5.16 2.80
CA THR A 63 -4.43 4.56 1.49
C THR A 63 -4.12 3.06 1.51
N ALA A 64 -4.56 2.37 0.45
CA ALA A 64 -4.53 0.91 0.20
C ALA A 64 -3.65 0.44 -0.93
N GLY A 65 -3.26 -0.83 -0.88
CA GLY A 65 -2.22 -1.40 -1.72
C GLY A 65 -1.82 -2.79 -1.24
N LEU A 66 -2.21 -3.81 -1.99
CA LEU A 66 -1.76 -5.17 -1.75
C LEU A 66 -0.57 -5.44 -2.66
N ALA A 67 0.53 -5.99 -2.16
CA ALA A 67 1.62 -6.50 -2.99
C ALA A 67 1.80 -7.99 -2.71
N PHE A 68 1.99 -8.78 -3.76
CA PHE A 68 2.19 -10.22 -3.63
C PHE A 68 3.47 -10.58 -4.38
N LEU A 69 4.39 -11.25 -3.68
CA LEU A 69 5.66 -11.71 -4.23
C LEU A 69 5.82 -13.19 -3.91
N ALA A 70 5.76 -14.04 -4.93
CA ALA A 70 6.08 -15.46 -4.81
C ALA A 70 7.41 -15.75 -5.53
N LEU A 71 8.35 -16.35 -4.82
CA LEU A 71 9.70 -16.63 -5.31
C LEU A 71 9.85 -18.14 -5.51
N GLY A 72 10.01 -18.60 -6.75
CA GLY A 72 10.17 -20.03 -7.06
C GLY A 72 8.85 -20.82 -7.19
N ALA A 73 7.72 -20.14 -7.38
CA ALA A 73 6.39 -20.74 -7.55
C ALA A 73 6.15 -21.45 -8.90
N GLU A 74 7.20 -21.96 -9.54
CA GLU A 74 7.13 -22.66 -10.82
C GLU A 74 6.23 -23.92 -10.73
N ASP A 75 6.19 -24.56 -9.56
CA ASP A 75 5.48 -25.84 -9.31
C ASP A 75 4.00 -25.67 -8.88
N ILE A 76 3.57 -24.45 -8.51
CA ILE A 76 2.22 -24.20 -7.97
C ILE A 76 1.12 -24.32 -9.05
N LEU A 77 1.47 -24.18 -10.33
CA LEU A 77 0.53 -24.28 -11.46
C LEU A 77 0.23 -25.73 -11.92
N SER A 78 0.79 -26.76 -11.27
CA SER A 78 0.56 -28.17 -11.65
C SER A 78 -0.72 -28.80 -11.06
N ILE A 79 -1.52 -28.06 -10.29
CA ILE A 79 -2.86 -28.51 -9.90
C ILE A 79 -3.86 -28.07 -10.99
N ALA A 80 -4.02 -28.93 -11.99
CA ALA A 80 -5.19 -29.07 -12.85
C ALA A 80 -5.38 -30.55 -13.19
#